data_AF-A0AAN8ZJC2-F1
#
_entry.id   AF-A0AAN8ZJC2-F1
#
_cell.length_a   1.000
_cell.length_b   1.000
_cell.length_c   1.000
_cell.angle_alpha   90.00
_cell.angle_beta   90.00
_cell.angle_gamma   90.00
#
_symmetry.space_group_name_H-M   'P 1'
#
loop_
_entity.id
_entity.type
_entity.pdbx_description
1 polymer ?
#
loop_
_entity_poly.entity_id
_entity_poly.type
_entity_poly.pdbx_seq_one_letter_code
_entity_poly.pdbx_strand_id
1 'polypeptide(L)'
;MKFLNLSSLLFFNVLITVNSFVPRLQALDANTDKKTLLSFKSSISDPSNALSDWNSISSHCSWFGVNCTKDSRIQSLQLSGLKLSGFLHPSLSNLTSLRVLDLSNNQFYGQISLDFLQLRHLRHIILAQNNLYGSIPSGLSNCHDLEEITLCTNHLTGALPYQLGNLSRLSIFNVPMNNLSGAIPPTYGNLSSLTVLCLAINNFTHTLPNELGRLKNLQVLQLSDNYFTGEIPHSIFNISSLVSISLTQNYLFFEYLTNCLQLEVLTLNGNNLTGQLPKSFSNLSTHLIELCIEDNFFTGGFPGLEKFENLTALAIQQNYFTGQIPHSVGKLRQLQLFLMNDNMFSGEIPDIFDNLPKLFKLRMDNNIFGYQDCGANTVLCWAHMLKYGLGGKVSTCGDVYSFGILLLEIFIAKKPTDRLFEGSSLVDFVSAKQQNVTDIIDPLLFKDNDFSIYSISTGGGNNSANNESSNWQRRIGECLASLIKMGLSCTADLPKDRLTMTEALTKLLDIRRSLLEL
;
A
#
# COMPACT_ATOMS: atom_id res chain seq x y z
N MET A 1 16.03 -6.13 -88.28
CA MET A 1 16.89 -6.06 -87.08
C MET A 1 16.13 -5.32 -85.98
N LYS A 2 15.86 -6.04 -84.89
CA LYS A 2 15.60 -5.63 -83.49
C LYS A 2 14.92 -4.28 -83.18
N PHE A 3 13.69 -4.41 -82.69
CA PHE A 3 13.04 -3.70 -81.58
C PHE A 3 13.86 -2.58 -80.90
N LEU A 4 13.40 -1.33 -81.07
CA LEU A 4 13.72 -0.20 -80.19
C LEU A 4 12.53 0.03 -79.23
N ASN A 5 12.79 -0.37 -77.99
CA ASN A 5 12.15 -0.08 -76.70
C ASN A 5 10.96 0.91 -76.67
N LEU A 6 9.75 0.37 -76.49
CA LEU A 6 8.56 1.08 -76.00
C LEU A 6 8.58 1.36 -74.47
N SER A 7 9.66 1.00 -73.76
CA SER A 7 9.73 1.07 -72.29
C SER A 7 10.13 2.44 -71.72
N SER A 8 10.64 3.37 -72.54
CA SER A 8 11.11 4.68 -72.05
C SER A 8 10.05 5.79 -72.06
N LEU A 9 9.01 5.69 -72.89
CA LEU A 9 7.94 6.71 -72.97
C LEU A 9 6.81 6.52 -71.94
N LEU A 10 6.67 5.30 -71.38
CA LEU A 10 5.76 5.04 -70.27
C LEU A 10 6.32 5.52 -68.92
N PHE A 11 7.65 5.57 -68.76
CA PHE A 11 8.26 6.08 -67.52
C PHE A 11 8.14 7.61 -67.37
N PHE A 12 8.15 8.37 -68.47
CA PHE A 12 8.09 9.83 -68.41
C PHE A 12 6.67 10.39 -68.17
N ASN A 13 5.62 9.68 -68.61
CA ASN A 13 4.22 10.10 -68.37
C ASN A 13 3.66 9.64 -67.01
N VAL A 14 4.25 8.62 -66.39
CA VAL A 14 3.91 8.23 -65.01
C VAL A 14 4.54 9.19 -63.99
N LEU A 15 5.72 9.77 -64.25
CA LEU A 15 6.30 10.77 -63.35
C LEU A 15 5.54 12.12 -63.32
N ILE A 16 4.83 12.48 -64.39
CA ILE A 16 4.08 13.75 -64.44
C ILE A 16 2.66 13.59 -63.85
N THR A 17 2.08 12.38 -63.90
CA THR A 17 0.73 12.10 -63.34
C THR A 17 0.74 11.62 -61.88
N VAL A 18 1.86 11.09 -61.37
CA VAL A 18 1.99 10.77 -59.93
C VAL A 18 2.27 12.03 -59.08
N ASN A 19 2.75 13.13 -59.68
CA ASN A 19 2.94 14.41 -58.98
C ASN A 19 1.64 15.21 -58.73
N SER A 20 0.48 14.75 -59.23
CA SER A 20 -0.82 15.40 -58.98
C SER A 20 -1.69 14.73 -57.92
N PHE A 21 -1.25 13.63 -57.29
CA PHE A 21 -2.03 12.91 -56.26
C PHE A 21 -1.21 12.45 -55.04
N VAL A 22 -0.03 13.01 -54.82
CA VAL A 22 0.56 13.03 -53.47
C VAL A 22 -0.03 14.27 -52.79
N PRO A 23 -0.78 14.15 -51.67
CA PRO A 23 -1.07 15.34 -50.88
C PRO A 23 0.28 15.93 -50.53
N ARG A 24 0.59 17.13 -51.05
CA ARG A 24 1.71 17.93 -50.55
C ARG A 24 1.59 17.85 -49.03
N LEU A 25 2.60 17.29 -48.37
CA LEU A 25 2.84 17.48 -46.95
C LEU A 25 2.85 19.01 -46.75
N GLN A 26 1.70 19.58 -46.42
CA GLN A 26 1.62 20.96 -46.00
C GLN A 26 2.52 21.01 -44.77
N ALA A 27 3.56 21.83 -44.82
CA ALA A 27 4.38 22.08 -43.66
C ALA A 27 3.43 22.54 -42.55
N LEU A 28 3.25 21.71 -41.52
CA LEU A 28 2.42 22.03 -40.37
C LEU A 28 3.03 23.28 -39.72
N ASP A 29 2.32 24.39 -39.80
CA ASP A 29 2.73 25.70 -39.32
C ASP A 29 1.93 26.11 -38.08
N ALA A 30 2.26 27.26 -37.47
CA ALA A 30 1.57 27.76 -36.29
C ALA A 30 0.04 27.94 -36.50
N ASN A 31 -0.40 28.23 -37.73
CA ASN A 31 -1.81 28.29 -38.09
C ASN A 31 -2.49 26.92 -38.02
N THR A 32 -1.76 25.86 -38.35
CA THR A 32 -2.26 24.49 -38.26
C THR A 32 -2.42 24.04 -36.81
N ASP A 33 -1.50 24.42 -35.93
CA ASP A 33 -1.60 24.18 -34.50
C ASP A 33 -2.85 24.86 -33.91
N LYS A 34 -3.08 26.14 -34.25
CA LYS A 34 -4.28 26.90 -33.85
C LYS A 34 -5.57 26.21 -34.29
N LYS A 35 -5.66 25.81 -35.56
CA LYS A 35 -6.84 25.09 -36.11
C LYS A 35 -7.05 23.75 -35.41
N THR A 36 -5.97 23.02 -35.13
CA THR A 36 -6.01 21.75 -34.41
C THR A 36 -6.64 21.90 -33.04
N LEU A 37 -6.21 22.89 -32.26
CA LEU A 37 -6.78 23.14 -30.93
C LEU A 37 -8.24 23.63 -30.97
N LEU A 38 -8.63 24.47 -31.94
CA LEU A 38 -10.04 24.86 -32.10
C LEU A 38 -10.92 23.67 -32.48
N SER A 39 -10.42 22.78 -33.35
CA SER A 39 -11.09 21.52 -33.68
C SER A 39 -11.21 20.62 -32.44
N PHE A 40 -10.15 20.51 -31.65
CA PHE A 40 -10.17 19.76 -30.39
C PHE A 40 -11.20 20.34 -29.42
N LYS A 41 -11.20 21.65 -29.18
CA LYS A 41 -12.20 22.35 -28.37
C LYS A 41 -13.63 22.08 -28.83
N SER A 42 -13.88 22.07 -30.14
CA SER A 42 -15.22 21.76 -30.68
C SER A 42 -15.65 20.30 -30.50
N SER A 43 -14.70 19.39 -30.26
CA SER A 43 -14.95 17.95 -30.12
C SER A 43 -15.14 17.50 -28.66
N ILE A 44 -14.95 18.39 -27.69
CA ILE A 44 -15.01 18.08 -26.26
C ILE A 44 -16.08 18.94 -25.57
N SER A 45 -16.59 18.46 -24.44
CA SER A 45 -17.44 19.21 -23.55
C SER A 45 -16.59 19.98 -22.54
N ASP A 46 -16.87 21.26 -22.39
CA ASP A 46 -16.23 22.17 -21.43
C ASP A 46 -17.28 22.81 -20.53
N PRO A 47 -17.78 22.09 -19.51
CA PRO A 47 -18.87 22.58 -18.66
C PRO A 47 -18.47 23.78 -17.81
N SER A 48 -17.18 23.93 -17.52
CA SER A 48 -16.63 25.04 -16.73
C SER A 48 -16.34 26.28 -17.58
N ASN A 49 -16.51 26.18 -18.91
CA ASN A 49 -16.12 27.20 -19.88
C ASN A 49 -14.65 27.65 -19.69
N ALA A 50 -13.80 26.70 -19.31
CA ALA A 50 -12.38 26.92 -18.99
C ALA A 50 -11.56 27.29 -20.24
N LEU A 51 -11.99 26.85 -21.42
CA LEU A 51 -11.34 27.12 -22.71
C LEU A 51 -11.95 28.34 -23.42
N SER A 52 -12.67 29.21 -22.70
CA SER A 52 -13.41 30.34 -23.30
C SER A 52 -12.53 31.30 -24.13
N ASP A 53 -11.28 31.48 -23.73
CA ASP A 53 -10.28 32.32 -24.37
C ASP A 53 -9.68 31.73 -25.66
N TRP A 54 -9.92 30.44 -25.94
CA TRP A 54 -9.55 29.78 -27.18
C TRP A 54 -10.49 30.21 -28.32
N ASN A 55 -10.07 31.18 -29.13
CA ASN A 55 -10.88 31.75 -30.21
C ASN A 55 -10.06 32.15 -31.46
N SER A 56 -10.73 32.48 -32.56
CA SER A 56 -10.06 32.80 -33.82
C SER A 56 -9.26 34.12 -33.79
N ILE A 57 -9.52 35.00 -32.81
CA ILE A 57 -9.01 36.37 -32.75
C ILE A 57 -7.68 36.44 -31.99
N SER A 58 -7.60 35.85 -30.80
CA SER A 58 -6.40 35.84 -29.97
C SER A 58 -5.32 34.88 -30.51
N SER A 59 -4.07 35.10 -30.11
CA SER A 59 -2.98 34.17 -30.42
C SER A 59 -3.17 32.89 -29.61
N HIS A 60 -2.97 31.72 -30.21
CA HIS A 60 -3.07 30.45 -29.47
C HIS A 60 -2.00 30.28 -28.40
N CYS A 61 -0.89 31.00 -28.51
CA CYS A 61 0.17 30.98 -27.50
C CYS A 61 -0.17 31.79 -26.24
N SER A 62 -1.28 32.55 -26.24
CA SER A 62 -1.79 33.21 -25.04
C SER A 62 -2.98 32.49 -24.42
N TRP A 63 -3.36 31.33 -24.95
CA TRP A 63 -4.50 30.57 -24.46
C TRP A 63 -4.17 29.84 -23.17
N PHE A 64 -5.17 29.72 -22.30
CA PHE A 64 -5.08 28.94 -21.08
C PHE A 64 -4.58 27.52 -21.39
N GLY A 65 -3.56 27.09 -20.65
CA GLY A 65 -2.96 25.76 -20.77
C GLY A 65 -2.09 25.55 -22.01
N VAL A 66 -1.84 26.56 -22.85
CA VAL A 66 -1.02 26.43 -24.06
C VAL A 66 0.30 27.16 -23.89
N ASN A 67 1.42 26.47 -24.12
CA ASN A 67 2.75 27.08 -24.22
C ASN A 67 3.37 26.78 -25.58
N CYS A 68 4.02 27.79 -26.17
CA CYS A 68 4.58 27.71 -27.51
C CYS A 68 6.10 27.82 -27.53
N THR A 69 6.70 27.34 -28.61
CA THR A 69 8.08 27.67 -29.00
C THR A 69 8.20 29.12 -29.46
N LYS A 70 9.44 29.59 -29.68
CA LYS A 70 9.72 30.91 -30.26
C LYS A 70 9.06 31.11 -31.63
N ASP A 71 8.87 30.04 -32.39
CA ASP A 71 8.23 30.04 -33.72
C ASP A 71 6.70 29.87 -33.64
N SER A 72 6.10 30.11 -32.47
CA SER A 72 4.66 29.99 -32.21
C SER A 72 4.08 28.59 -32.45
N ARG A 73 4.90 27.53 -32.35
CA ARG A 73 4.45 26.13 -32.40
C ARG A 73 4.08 25.63 -31.01
N ILE A 74 3.01 24.86 -30.87
CA ILE A 74 2.58 24.38 -29.54
C ILE A 74 3.58 23.34 -29.03
N GLN A 75 4.16 23.65 -27.87
CA GLN A 75 5.13 22.80 -27.18
C GLN A 75 4.51 22.08 -25.98
N SER A 76 3.54 22.70 -25.30
CA SER A 76 2.89 22.10 -24.13
C SER A 76 1.41 22.42 -24.15
N LEU A 77 0.61 21.39 -23.88
CA LEU A 77 -0.82 21.48 -23.63
C LEU A 77 -1.11 20.90 -22.24
N GLN A 78 -1.54 21.76 -21.31
CA GLN A 78 -1.79 21.43 -19.91
C GLN A 78 -3.21 21.87 -19.52
N LEU A 79 -4.13 20.90 -19.46
CA LEU A 79 -5.56 21.11 -19.21
C LEU A 79 -6.06 20.25 -18.04
N SER A 80 -5.22 20.07 -17.01
CA SER A 80 -5.55 19.22 -15.86
C SER A 80 -6.69 19.81 -15.00
N GLY A 81 -7.59 18.98 -14.50
CA GLY A 81 -8.55 19.37 -13.45
C GLY A 81 -9.73 20.23 -13.92
N LEU A 82 -10.07 20.22 -15.21
CA LEU A 82 -11.05 21.15 -15.81
C LEU A 82 -12.45 20.56 -15.99
N LYS A 83 -12.64 19.27 -15.64
CA LYS A 83 -13.87 18.50 -15.88
C LYS A 83 -14.23 18.40 -17.38
N LEU A 84 -13.22 18.47 -18.26
CA LEU A 84 -13.41 18.28 -19.69
C LEU A 84 -13.83 16.83 -19.96
N SER A 85 -14.77 16.63 -20.88
CA SER A 85 -15.18 15.29 -21.31
C SER A 85 -15.23 15.16 -22.82
N GLY A 86 -15.10 13.93 -23.32
CA GLY A 86 -15.01 13.65 -24.75
C GLY A 86 -13.87 12.67 -25.07
N PHE A 87 -13.55 12.55 -26.35
CA PHE A 87 -12.50 11.65 -26.83
C PHE A 87 -11.18 12.40 -27.10
N LEU A 88 -10.04 11.72 -26.94
CA LEU A 88 -8.76 12.20 -27.44
C LEU A 88 -8.74 12.10 -28.98
N HIS A 89 -9.18 13.17 -29.64
CA HIS A 89 -9.31 13.19 -31.09
C HIS A 89 -7.93 13.02 -31.77
N PRO A 90 -7.77 12.12 -32.77
CA PRO A 90 -6.49 11.84 -33.42
C PRO A 90 -5.81 13.07 -34.04
N SER A 91 -6.58 14.13 -34.35
CA SER A 91 -6.02 15.39 -34.86
C SER A 91 -5.04 16.07 -33.91
N LEU A 92 -5.07 15.77 -32.60
CA LEU A 92 -4.05 16.25 -31.65
C LEU A 92 -2.63 15.85 -32.07
N SER A 93 -2.48 14.79 -32.86
CA SER A 93 -1.21 14.34 -33.43
C SER A 93 -0.61 15.34 -34.43
N ASN A 94 -1.39 16.30 -34.93
CA ASN A 94 -0.90 17.38 -35.80
C ASN A 94 -0.02 18.39 -35.04
N LEU A 95 -0.04 18.38 -33.71
CA LEU A 95 0.82 19.21 -32.87
C LEU A 95 2.25 18.64 -32.84
N THR A 96 2.95 18.69 -33.96
CA THR A 96 4.23 17.98 -34.14
C THR A 96 5.38 18.50 -33.27
N SER A 97 5.25 19.69 -32.69
CA SER A 97 6.23 20.26 -31.74
C SER A 97 5.91 19.95 -30.27
N LEU A 98 4.84 19.20 -30.00
CA LEU A 98 4.35 18.91 -28.66
C LEU A 98 5.37 18.06 -27.88
N ARG A 99 5.70 18.54 -26.69
CA ARG A 99 6.60 17.89 -25.71
C ARG A 99 5.86 17.44 -24.47
N VAL A 100 4.82 18.16 -24.07
CA VAL A 100 4.03 17.87 -22.88
C VAL A 100 2.55 17.85 -23.25
N LEU A 101 1.90 16.72 -23.01
CA LEU A 101 0.45 16.58 -23.05
C LEU A 101 -0.03 16.16 -21.66
N ASP A 102 -0.65 17.09 -20.95
CA ASP A 102 -1.29 16.83 -19.66
C ASP A 102 -2.79 17.11 -19.75
N LEU A 103 -3.58 16.04 -19.69
CA LEU A 103 -5.04 16.06 -19.65
C LEU A 103 -5.56 15.38 -18.37
N SER A 104 -4.73 15.29 -17.32
CA SER A 104 -5.08 14.56 -16.10
C SER A 104 -6.29 15.13 -15.36
N ASN A 105 -6.91 14.32 -14.50
CA ASN A 105 -8.02 14.73 -13.65
C ASN A 105 -9.18 15.37 -14.45
N ASN A 106 -9.65 14.66 -15.46
CA ASN A 106 -10.76 15.04 -16.33
C ASN A 106 -11.71 13.84 -16.51
N GLN A 107 -12.60 13.92 -17.50
CA GLN A 107 -13.58 12.89 -17.83
C GLN A 107 -13.40 12.39 -19.26
N PHE A 108 -12.18 12.43 -19.80
CA PHE A 108 -11.89 11.88 -21.13
C PHE A 108 -12.13 10.37 -21.15
N TYR A 109 -12.69 9.87 -22.24
CA TYR A 109 -12.98 8.46 -22.43
C TYR A 109 -12.60 8.00 -23.84
N GLY A 110 -12.72 6.71 -24.11
CA GLY A 110 -12.25 6.13 -25.36
C GLY A 110 -10.81 5.60 -25.27
N GLN A 111 -10.31 5.18 -26.43
CA GLN A 111 -8.95 4.69 -26.57
C GLN A 111 -7.96 5.84 -26.78
N ILE A 112 -6.69 5.58 -26.43
CA ILE A 112 -5.59 6.48 -26.75
C ILE A 112 -5.21 6.27 -28.23
N SER A 113 -5.91 6.94 -29.14
CA SER A 113 -5.77 6.74 -30.60
C SER A 113 -4.96 7.84 -31.30
N LEU A 114 -3.90 8.34 -30.67
CA LEU A 114 -3.00 9.32 -31.27
C LEU A 114 -2.02 8.65 -32.26
N ASP A 115 -1.67 9.38 -33.32
CA ASP A 115 -0.59 9.00 -34.23
C ASP A 115 0.77 9.44 -33.67
N PHE A 116 1.34 8.56 -32.85
CA PHE A 116 2.64 8.79 -32.22
C PHE A 116 3.82 8.85 -33.20
N LEU A 117 3.65 8.51 -34.49
CA LEU A 117 4.68 8.73 -35.50
C LEU A 117 4.93 10.23 -35.77
N GLN A 118 3.93 11.07 -35.51
CA GLN A 118 3.99 12.53 -35.67
C GLN A 118 4.52 13.23 -34.42
N LEU A 119 4.25 12.69 -33.23
CA LEU A 119 4.59 13.27 -31.92
C LEU A 119 6.01 12.93 -31.48
N ARG A 120 7.00 13.07 -32.36
CA ARG A 120 8.39 12.61 -32.13
C ARG A 120 9.12 13.33 -31.00
N HIS A 121 8.66 14.53 -30.65
CA HIS A 121 9.24 15.36 -29.60
C HIS A 121 8.54 15.19 -28.24
N LEU A 122 7.54 14.31 -28.15
CA LEU A 122 6.79 14.10 -26.93
C LEU A 122 7.72 13.55 -25.83
N ARG A 123 7.69 14.21 -24.67
CA ARG A 123 8.47 13.90 -23.47
C ARG A 123 7.60 13.43 -22.32
N HIS A 124 6.46 14.08 -22.12
CA HIS A 124 5.53 13.76 -21.05
C HIS A 124 4.13 13.54 -21.63
N ILE A 125 3.56 12.37 -21.34
CA ILE A 125 2.15 12.08 -21.58
C ILE A 125 1.48 11.73 -20.26
N ILE A 126 0.64 12.64 -19.79
CA ILE A 126 0.00 12.58 -18.47
C ILE A 126 -1.51 12.59 -18.69
N LEU A 127 -2.12 11.41 -18.57
CA LEU A 127 -3.56 11.18 -18.79
C LEU A 127 -4.23 10.55 -17.56
N ALA A 128 -3.60 10.66 -16.38
CA ALA A 128 -4.11 10.08 -15.14
C ALA A 128 -5.51 10.59 -14.76
N GLN A 129 -6.26 9.80 -14.00
CA GLN A 129 -7.58 10.17 -13.47
C GLN A 129 -8.55 10.61 -14.59
N ASN A 130 -8.82 9.68 -15.50
CA ASN A 130 -9.79 9.81 -16.59
C ASN A 130 -10.57 8.49 -16.73
N ASN A 131 -11.44 8.38 -17.75
CA ASN A 131 -12.23 7.19 -18.06
C ASN A 131 -11.71 6.49 -19.35
N LEU A 132 -10.40 6.56 -19.62
CA LEU A 132 -9.79 5.98 -20.84
C LEU A 132 -9.80 4.45 -20.77
N TYR A 133 -10.05 3.79 -21.90
CA TYR A 133 -10.10 2.33 -21.98
C TYR A 133 -9.35 1.79 -23.21
N GLY A 134 -9.20 0.47 -23.28
CA GLY A 134 -8.41 -0.19 -24.32
C GLY A 134 -6.93 -0.28 -23.96
N SER A 135 -6.10 -0.70 -24.90
CA SER A 135 -4.69 -0.97 -24.61
C SER A 135 -3.81 0.27 -24.62
N ILE A 136 -2.70 0.20 -23.86
CA ILE A 136 -1.60 1.16 -24.00
C ILE A 136 -1.05 1.03 -25.43
N PRO A 137 -1.02 2.12 -26.23
CA PRO A 137 -0.58 2.03 -27.62
C PRO A 137 0.90 1.71 -27.72
N SER A 138 1.26 0.66 -28.46
CA SER A 138 2.66 0.35 -28.76
C SER A 138 3.36 1.49 -29.52
N GLY A 139 2.61 2.29 -30.26
CA GLY A 139 3.10 3.46 -31.00
C GLY A 139 3.83 4.50 -30.14
N LEU A 140 3.60 4.52 -28.82
CA LEU A 140 4.38 5.35 -27.88
C LEU A 140 5.90 5.08 -27.98
N SER A 141 6.31 3.90 -28.44
CA SER A 141 7.73 3.58 -28.67
C SER A 141 8.40 4.44 -29.76
N ASN A 142 7.61 5.11 -30.60
CA ASN A 142 8.11 6.03 -31.64
C ASN A 142 8.51 7.40 -31.08
N CYS A 143 8.08 7.73 -29.87
CA CYS A 143 8.45 8.95 -29.15
C CYS A 143 9.77 8.71 -28.41
N HIS A 144 10.91 8.72 -29.12
CA HIS A 144 12.21 8.39 -28.50
C HIS A 144 12.67 9.38 -27.42
N ASP A 145 12.10 10.58 -27.39
CA ASP A 145 12.35 11.60 -26.35
C ASP A 145 11.47 11.42 -25.10
N LEU A 146 10.63 10.38 -25.04
CA LEU A 146 9.68 10.19 -23.94
C LEU A 146 10.40 9.91 -22.61
N GLU A 147 10.10 10.74 -21.62
CA GLU A 147 10.67 10.76 -20.28
C GLU A 147 9.63 10.28 -19.24
N GLU A 148 8.34 10.51 -19.49
CA GLU A 148 7.26 10.18 -18.55
C GLU A 148 6.00 9.68 -19.27
N ILE A 149 5.49 8.53 -18.81
CA ILE A 149 4.15 8.03 -19.10
C ILE A 149 3.40 7.86 -17.79
N THR A 150 2.34 8.65 -17.62
CA THR A 150 1.49 8.62 -16.42
C THR A 150 0.02 8.42 -16.83
N LEU A 151 -0.52 7.21 -16.59
CA LEU A 151 -1.87 6.77 -17.00
C LEU A 151 -2.70 6.22 -15.83
N CYS A 152 -2.32 6.54 -14.60
CA CYS A 152 -2.95 6.05 -13.36
C CYS A 152 -4.46 6.30 -13.33
N THR A 153 -5.22 5.41 -12.68
CA THR A 153 -6.66 5.61 -12.43
C THR A 153 -7.43 5.83 -13.74
N ASN A 154 -7.47 4.79 -14.57
CA ASN A 154 -8.24 4.71 -15.81
C ASN A 154 -8.85 3.29 -15.93
N HIS A 155 -9.40 2.95 -17.10
CA HIS A 155 -9.95 1.63 -17.41
C HIS A 155 -9.13 0.92 -18.52
N LEU A 156 -7.81 1.14 -18.56
CA LEU A 156 -6.95 0.56 -19.59
C LEU A 156 -6.86 -0.96 -19.41
N THR A 157 -6.81 -1.69 -20.53
CA THR A 157 -6.84 -3.16 -20.57
C THR A 157 -5.71 -3.73 -21.43
N GLY A 158 -5.56 -5.05 -21.41
CA GLY A 158 -4.56 -5.75 -22.24
C GLY A 158 -3.14 -5.67 -21.67
N ALA A 159 -2.19 -6.20 -22.43
CA ALA A 159 -0.81 -6.34 -21.98
C ALA A 159 0.04 -5.09 -22.19
N LEU A 160 1.10 -4.95 -21.38
CA LEU A 160 2.14 -3.96 -21.59
C LEU A 160 2.83 -4.19 -22.94
N PRO A 161 2.95 -3.18 -23.82
CA PRO A 161 3.64 -3.35 -25.09
C PRO A 161 5.15 -3.53 -24.86
N TYR A 162 5.72 -4.63 -25.36
CA TYR A 162 7.15 -4.91 -25.23
C TYR A 162 8.03 -3.85 -25.91
N GLN A 163 7.50 -3.17 -26.94
CA GLN A 163 8.17 -2.11 -27.69
C GLN A 163 8.53 -0.90 -26.83
N LEU A 164 7.81 -0.67 -25.72
CA LEU A 164 8.14 0.43 -24.80
C LEU A 164 9.51 0.23 -24.16
N GLY A 165 10.03 -0.99 -24.08
CA GLY A 165 11.39 -1.28 -23.62
C GLY A 165 12.51 -0.62 -24.46
N ASN A 166 12.20 -0.03 -25.62
CA ASN A 166 13.14 0.73 -26.44
C ASN A 166 13.27 2.21 -26.03
N LEU A 167 12.46 2.69 -25.08
CA LEU A 167 12.45 4.08 -24.65
C LEU A 167 13.56 4.36 -23.63
N SER A 168 14.79 4.52 -24.11
CA SER A 168 15.98 4.68 -23.25
C SER A 168 15.97 5.92 -22.35
N ARG A 169 15.14 6.93 -22.64
CA ARG A 169 14.95 8.15 -21.85
C ARG A 169 13.81 8.08 -20.84
N LEU A 170 12.98 7.03 -20.89
CA LEU A 170 11.83 6.89 -20.00
C LEU A 170 12.33 6.77 -18.55
N SER A 171 11.96 7.76 -17.74
CA SER A 171 12.30 7.86 -16.32
C SER A 171 11.14 7.40 -15.44
N ILE A 172 9.91 7.71 -15.84
CA ILE A 172 8.70 7.41 -15.05
C ILE A 172 7.73 6.61 -15.91
N PHE A 173 7.40 5.40 -15.46
CA PHE A 173 6.31 4.60 -15.99
C PHE A 173 5.30 4.30 -14.88
N ASN A 174 4.16 5.00 -14.90
CA ASN A 174 3.19 5.02 -13.82
C ASN A 174 1.78 4.72 -14.36
N VAL A 175 1.30 3.48 -14.16
CA VAL A 175 0.00 3.00 -14.66
C VAL A 175 -0.88 2.29 -13.61
N PRO A 176 -0.81 2.60 -12.30
CA PRO A 176 -1.59 1.90 -11.30
C PRO A 176 -3.09 2.16 -11.43
N MET A 177 -3.90 1.30 -10.80
CA MET A 177 -5.37 1.38 -10.82
C MET A 177 -5.94 1.38 -12.24
N ASN A 178 -5.66 0.29 -12.96
CA ASN A 178 -6.20 -0.01 -14.28
C ASN A 178 -6.61 -1.50 -14.34
N ASN A 179 -6.99 -1.98 -15.51
CA ASN A 179 -7.34 -3.39 -15.77
C ASN A 179 -6.29 -4.04 -16.70
N LEU A 180 -5.02 -3.62 -16.63
CA LEU A 180 -3.93 -4.17 -17.45
C LEU A 180 -3.61 -5.60 -17.00
N SER A 181 -3.17 -6.45 -17.92
CA SER A 181 -2.96 -7.87 -17.67
C SER A 181 -1.74 -8.44 -18.38
N GLY A 182 -1.49 -9.74 -18.22
CA GLY A 182 -0.31 -10.42 -18.80
C GLY A 182 0.95 -10.21 -17.96
N ALA A 183 2.12 -10.45 -18.56
CA ALA A 183 3.41 -10.38 -17.89
C ALA A 183 4.10 -9.02 -18.09
N ILE A 184 5.02 -8.67 -17.20
CA ILE A 184 5.99 -7.58 -17.46
C ILE A 184 6.94 -8.04 -18.58
N PRO A 185 7.05 -7.33 -19.71
CA PRO A 185 7.94 -7.75 -20.78
C PRO A 185 9.42 -7.68 -20.33
N PRO A 186 10.25 -8.71 -20.59
CA PRO A 186 11.68 -8.68 -20.27
C PRO A 186 12.43 -7.49 -20.86
N THR A 187 11.94 -6.94 -21.98
CA THR A 187 12.48 -5.73 -22.61
C THR A 187 12.43 -4.50 -21.71
N TYR A 188 11.60 -4.49 -20.65
CA TYR A 188 11.54 -3.38 -19.70
C TYR A 188 12.84 -3.26 -18.89
N GLY A 189 13.63 -4.33 -18.78
CA GLY A 189 14.99 -4.26 -18.22
C GLY A 189 15.98 -3.44 -19.06
N ASN A 190 15.61 -3.01 -20.26
CA ASN A 190 16.43 -2.13 -21.12
C ASN A 190 16.17 -0.63 -20.88
N LEU A 191 15.20 -0.27 -20.03
CA LEU A 191 14.85 1.13 -19.72
C LEU A 191 15.91 1.76 -18.81
N SER A 192 17.09 2.06 -19.35
CA SER A 192 18.27 2.42 -18.56
C SER A 192 18.13 3.71 -17.74
N SER A 193 17.18 4.60 -18.08
CA SER A 193 16.91 5.84 -17.34
C SER A 193 15.78 5.71 -16.32
N LEU A 194 15.13 4.53 -16.21
CA LEU A 194 13.93 4.36 -15.38
C LEU A 194 14.27 4.52 -13.90
N THR A 195 13.56 5.42 -13.24
CA THR A 195 13.64 5.70 -11.79
C THR A 195 12.39 5.23 -11.06
N VAL A 196 11.23 5.25 -11.72
CA VAL A 196 9.94 4.83 -11.14
C VAL A 196 9.24 3.84 -12.06
N LEU A 197 8.97 2.65 -11.55
CA LEU A 197 8.10 1.65 -12.16
C LEU A 197 6.92 1.36 -11.22
N CYS A 198 5.74 1.85 -11.57
CA CYS A 198 4.53 1.67 -10.78
C CYS A 198 3.43 1.01 -11.60
N LEU A 199 3.11 -0.23 -11.26
CA LEU A 199 2.14 -1.12 -11.91
C LEU A 199 1.03 -1.57 -10.95
N ALA A 200 0.98 -1.01 -9.75
CA ALA A 200 0.13 -1.48 -8.66
C ALA A 200 -1.37 -1.47 -8.99
N ILE A 201 -2.18 -2.34 -8.38
CA ILE A 201 -3.63 -2.40 -8.56
C ILE A 201 -3.98 -2.60 -10.05
N ASN A 202 -3.60 -3.77 -10.58
CA ASN A 202 -3.87 -4.21 -11.94
C ASN A 202 -4.10 -5.74 -11.93
N ASN A 203 -4.22 -6.34 -13.11
CA ASN A 203 -4.43 -7.79 -13.28
C ASN A 203 -3.17 -8.46 -13.89
N PHE A 204 -1.96 -7.97 -13.57
CA PHE A 204 -0.73 -8.59 -14.07
C PHE A 204 -0.53 -9.98 -13.46
N THR A 205 -0.01 -10.90 -14.27
CA THR A 205 0.18 -12.32 -13.94
C THR A 205 1.61 -12.75 -14.29
N HIS A 206 1.91 -14.04 -14.13
CA HIS A 206 3.21 -14.65 -14.41
C HIS A 206 4.32 -14.16 -13.48
N THR A 207 5.55 -14.58 -13.77
CA THR A 207 6.73 -14.30 -12.95
C THR A 207 7.35 -12.95 -13.26
N LEU A 208 7.99 -12.35 -12.26
CA LEU A 208 8.80 -11.15 -12.46
C LEU A 208 10.04 -11.49 -13.31
N PRO A 209 10.35 -10.74 -14.37
CA PRO A 209 11.51 -11.04 -15.22
C PRO A 209 12.82 -10.66 -14.53
N ASN A 210 13.82 -11.54 -14.64
CA ASN A 210 15.17 -11.32 -14.09
C ASN A 210 15.85 -10.05 -14.64
N GLU A 211 15.45 -9.62 -15.85
CA GLU A 211 15.92 -8.42 -16.52
C GLU A 211 15.63 -7.13 -15.76
N LEU A 212 14.64 -7.09 -14.86
CA LEU A 212 14.39 -5.91 -14.01
C LEU A 212 15.63 -5.55 -13.17
N GLY A 213 16.43 -6.55 -12.78
CA GLY A 213 17.70 -6.34 -12.08
C GLY A 213 18.76 -5.53 -12.86
N ARG A 214 18.55 -5.26 -14.16
CA ARG A 214 19.43 -4.40 -14.98
C ARG A 214 19.16 -2.92 -14.81
N LEU A 215 18.06 -2.54 -14.17
CA LEU A 215 17.61 -1.15 -14.02
C LEU A 215 18.39 -0.42 -12.92
N LYS A 216 19.63 -0.05 -13.21
CA LYS A 216 20.57 0.53 -12.24
C LYS A 216 20.16 1.88 -11.65
N ASN A 217 19.20 2.57 -12.26
CA ASN A 217 18.70 3.87 -11.79
C ASN A 217 17.33 3.76 -11.08
N LEU A 218 16.77 2.55 -10.97
CA LEU A 218 15.44 2.34 -10.41
C LEU A 218 15.44 2.63 -8.90
N GLN A 219 14.60 3.57 -8.48
CA GLN A 219 14.45 3.98 -7.09
C GLN A 219 13.17 3.43 -6.47
N VAL A 220 12.09 3.38 -7.25
CA VAL A 220 10.77 2.96 -6.79
C VAL A 220 10.22 1.84 -7.66
N LEU A 221 9.97 0.68 -7.04
CA LEU A 221 9.31 -0.47 -7.65
C LEU A 221 8.02 -0.78 -6.90
N GLN A 222 6.88 -0.50 -7.53
CA GLN A 222 5.55 -0.65 -6.94
C GLN A 222 4.71 -1.61 -7.79
N LEU A 223 4.60 -2.87 -7.36
CA LEU A 223 3.92 -3.96 -8.07
C LEU A 223 2.73 -4.55 -7.28
N SER A 224 2.33 -3.88 -6.20
CA SER A 224 1.32 -4.36 -5.26
C SER A 224 -0.04 -4.60 -5.88
N ASP A 225 -0.85 -5.45 -5.28
CA ASP A 225 -2.23 -5.74 -5.69
C ASP A 225 -2.29 -6.19 -7.16
N ASN A 226 -1.60 -7.28 -7.45
CA ASN A 226 -1.59 -7.96 -8.73
C ASN A 226 -1.66 -9.48 -8.50
N TYR A 227 -1.50 -10.26 -9.56
CA TYR A 227 -1.49 -11.72 -9.52
C TYR A 227 -0.14 -12.28 -9.95
N PHE A 228 0.97 -11.59 -9.65
CA PHE A 228 2.31 -12.09 -9.96
C PHE A 228 2.58 -13.39 -9.18
N THR A 229 3.22 -14.35 -9.84
CA THR A 229 3.55 -15.66 -9.28
C THR A 229 5.04 -15.92 -9.33
N GLY A 230 5.50 -17.01 -8.70
CA GLY A 230 6.89 -17.45 -8.82
C GLY A 230 7.85 -16.77 -7.83
N GLU A 231 9.13 -16.99 -8.05
CA GLU A 231 10.19 -16.45 -7.21
C GLU A 231 10.41 -14.96 -7.50
N ILE A 232 10.66 -14.16 -6.46
CA ILE A 232 11.19 -12.79 -6.62
C ILE A 232 12.63 -12.87 -7.12
N PRO A 233 12.96 -12.35 -8.32
CA PRO A 233 14.32 -12.37 -8.83
C PRO A 233 15.33 -11.75 -7.87
N HIS A 234 16.32 -12.54 -7.46
CA HIS A 234 17.43 -12.05 -6.62
C HIS A 234 18.16 -10.83 -7.25
N SER A 235 18.09 -10.69 -8.58
CA SER A 235 18.66 -9.56 -9.32
C SER A 235 18.00 -8.22 -8.98
N ILE A 236 16.72 -8.19 -8.59
CA ILE A 236 16.04 -6.96 -8.12
C ILE A 236 16.72 -6.45 -6.85
N PHE A 237 17.09 -7.36 -5.96
CA PHE A 237 17.75 -7.02 -4.71
C PHE A 237 19.22 -6.57 -4.87
N ASN A 238 19.77 -6.65 -6.08
CA ASN A 238 21.10 -6.12 -6.41
C ASN A 238 21.07 -4.69 -6.99
N ILE A 239 19.89 -4.09 -7.16
CA ILE A 239 19.77 -2.72 -7.65
C ILE A 239 20.12 -1.77 -6.51
N SER A 240 21.31 -1.16 -6.59
CA SER A 240 21.86 -0.33 -5.52
C SER A 240 21.15 1.01 -5.30
N SER A 241 20.32 1.44 -6.26
CA SER A 241 19.56 2.70 -6.22
C SER A 241 18.15 2.56 -5.66
N LEU A 242 17.68 1.32 -5.38
CA LEU A 242 16.34 1.09 -4.87
C LEU A 242 16.17 1.66 -3.45
N VAL A 243 15.15 2.50 -3.32
CA VAL A 243 14.72 3.13 -2.07
C VAL A 243 13.41 2.50 -1.57
N SER A 244 12.50 2.14 -2.48
CA SER A 244 11.19 1.58 -2.14
C SER A 244 10.85 0.37 -3.01
N ILE A 245 10.52 -0.75 -2.35
CA ILE A 245 10.00 -1.96 -3.00
C ILE A 245 8.67 -2.31 -2.33
N SER A 246 7.62 -2.40 -3.15
CA SER A 246 6.31 -2.88 -2.72
C SER A 246 5.84 -3.98 -3.65
N LEU A 247 5.71 -5.19 -3.10
CA LEU A 247 5.24 -6.41 -3.78
C LEU A 247 3.99 -6.98 -3.09
N THR A 248 3.33 -6.17 -2.27
CA THR A 248 2.18 -6.52 -1.42
C THR A 248 1.06 -7.17 -2.22
N GLN A 249 0.31 -8.12 -1.65
CA GLN A 249 -0.88 -8.71 -2.27
C GLN A 249 -0.59 -9.32 -3.66
N ASN A 250 0.25 -10.34 -3.68
CA ASN A 250 0.60 -11.14 -4.87
C ASN A 250 0.75 -12.63 -4.48
N TYR A 251 1.17 -13.50 -5.40
CA TYR A 251 1.40 -14.93 -5.15
C TYR A 251 2.90 -15.29 -5.24
N LEU A 252 3.77 -14.42 -4.71
CA LEU A 252 5.21 -14.56 -4.81
C LEU A 252 5.77 -15.46 -3.69
N PHE A 253 6.91 -16.10 -3.95
CA PHE A 253 7.77 -16.76 -2.96
C PHE A 253 9.22 -16.25 -3.08
N PHE A 254 10.07 -16.52 -2.08
CA PHE A 254 11.49 -16.13 -2.12
C PHE A 254 12.38 -17.27 -1.61
N GLU A 255 13.61 -17.37 -2.12
CA GLU A 255 14.63 -18.27 -1.56
C GLU A 255 15.81 -17.47 -0.95
N TYR A 256 16.09 -16.25 -1.45
CA TYR A 256 17.21 -15.41 -0.99
C TYR A 256 16.85 -13.91 -0.95
N LEU A 257 17.28 -13.21 0.11
CA LEU A 257 17.25 -11.73 0.22
C LEU A 257 18.69 -11.22 0.33
N THR A 258 19.12 -10.28 -0.53
CA THR A 258 20.51 -9.75 -0.52
C THR A 258 20.60 -8.23 -0.72
N ASN A 259 21.70 -7.62 -0.27
CA ASN A 259 22.40 -6.43 -0.79
C ASN A 259 21.68 -5.13 -1.24
N CYS A 260 20.40 -4.88 -0.97
CA CYS A 260 19.82 -3.54 -1.15
C CYS A 260 20.30 -2.57 -0.06
N LEU A 261 21.37 -1.81 -0.33
CA LEU A 261 22.02 -0.93 0.64
C LEU A 261 21.33 0.43 0.87
N GLN A 262 20.44 0.85 -0.04
CA GLN A 262 19.73 2.14 0.02
C GLN A 262 18.24 2.01 0.39
N LEU A 263 17.77 0.79 0.66
CA LEU A 263 16.36 0.53 0.89
C LEU A 263 15.86 1.25 2.14
N GLU A 264 14.74 1.96 2.01
CA GLU A 264 14.03 2.63 3.10
C GLU A 264 12.68 1.95 3.38
N VAL A 265 12.00 1.46 2.35
CA VAL A 265 10.69 0.82 2.48
C VAL A 265 10.69 -0.53 1.79
N LEU A 266 10.34 -1.58 2.53
CA LEU A 266 10.14 -2.94 2.02
C LEU A 266 8.78 -3.49 2.48
N THR A 267 7.84 -3.61 1.54
CA THR A 267 6.54 -4.24 1.81
C THR A 267 6.34 -5.48 0.94
N LEU A 268 6.15 -6.62 1.59
CA LEU A 268 5.97 -7.93 0.98
C LEU A 268 4.73 -8.66 1.51
N ASN A 269 3.88 -7.94 2.25
CA ASN A 269 2.74 -8.48 2.95
C ASN A 269 1.66 -9.06 2.03
N GLY A 270 0.88 -10.03 2.53
CA GLY A 270 -0.19 -10.65 1.75
C GLY A 270 0.34 -11.45 0.55
N ASN A 271 1.37 -12.26 0.77
CA ASN A 271 1.96 -13.11 -0.26
C ASN A 271 1.98 -14.58 0.19
N ASN A 272 2.51 -15.45 -0.67
CA ASN A 272 2.73 -16.86 -0.35
C ASN A 272 4.21 -17.14 0.01
N LEU A 273 4.88 -16.18 0.67
CA LEU A 273 6.30 -16.29 1.03
C LEU A 273 6.45 -17.33 2.14
N THR A 274 7.28 -18.35 1.92
CA THR A 274 7.50 -19.47 2.85
C THR A 274 8.97 -19.56 3.26
N GLY A 275 9.29 -20.49 4.17
CA GLY A 275 10.66 -20.72 4.61
C GLY A 275 11.09 -19.76 5.73
N GLN A 276 12.39 -19.70 6.00
CA GLN A 276 12.95 -18.86 7.06
C GLN A 276 13.50 -17.56 6.46
N LEU A 277 13.44 -16.47 7.23
CA LEU A 277 14.21 -15.28 6.86
C LEU A 277 15.70 -15.62 6.83
N PRO A 278 16.41 -15.36 5.72
CA PRO A 278 17.79 -15.77 5.56
C PRO A 278 18.69 -14.94 6.46
N LYS A 279 19.86 -15.46 6.84
CA LYS A 279 20.84 -14.69 7.65
C LYS A 279 21.28 -13.38 6.99
N SER A 280 21.23 -13.33 5.66
CA SER A 280 21.49 -12.11 4.87
C SER A 280 20.43 -11.03 5.05
N PHE A 281 19.29 -11.33 5.68
CA PHE A 281 18.29 -10.32 6.06
C PHE A 281 18.90 -9.22 6.95
N SER A 282 19.82 -9.57 7.84
CA SER A 282 20.58 -8.60 8.65
C SER A 282 21.61 -7.79 7.85
N ASN A 283 21.70 -7.99 6.52
CA ASN A 283 22.48 -7.17 5.59
C ASN A 283 21.62 -6.21 4.76
N LEU A 284 20.31 -6.15 5.00
CA LEU A 284 19.47 -5.08 4.44
C LEU A 284 19.96 -3.70 4.92
N SER A 285 19.57 -2.67 4.18
CA SER A 285 19.91 -1.27 4.42
C SER A 285 19.72 -0.84 5.88
N THR A 286 20.71 -0.11 6.42
CA THR A 286 20.59 0.59 7.71
C THR A 286 19.64 1.78 7.65
N HIS A 287 19.24 2.21 6.45
CA HIS A 287 18.27 3.28 6.23
C HIS A 287 16.82 2.79 6.26
N LEU A 288 16.57 1.51 6.54
CA LEU A 288 15.22 0.95 6.55
C LEU A 288 14.33 1.67 7.58
N ILE A 289 13.23 2.25 7.09
CA ILE A 289 12.23 3.01 7.84
C ILE A 289 11.00 2.13 8.10
N GLU A 290 10.60 1.34 7.11
CA GLU A 290 9.39 0.53 7.15
C GLU A 290 9.66 -0.87 6.59
N LEU A 291 9.23 -1.88 7.36
CA LEU A 291 9.33 -3.29 7.02
C LEU A 291 8.00 -3.99 7.32
N CYS A 292 7.29 -4.36 6.27
CA CYS A 292 5.97 -5.00 6.35
C CYS A 292 6.01 -6.34 5.59
N ILE A 293 6.03 -7.44 6.34
CA ILE A 293 6.07 -8.81 5.82
C ILE A 293 4.95 -9.68 6.42
N GLU A 294 3.91 -9.03 6.95
CA GLU A 294 2.75 -9.69 7.52
C GLU A 294 1.95 -10.51 6.51
N ASP A 295 1.06 -11.36 6.98
CA ASP A 295 0.16 -12.18 6.15
C ASP A 295 0.94 -12.98 5.09
N ASN A 296 1.79 -13.87 5.59
CA ASN A 296 2.66 -14.74 4.81
C ASN A 296 2.84 -16.08 5.55
N PHE A 297 3.70 -16.95 5.03
CA PHE A 297 3.98 -18.28 5.58
C PHE A 297 5.41 -18.40 6.13
N PHE A 298 5.99 -17.29 6.61
CA PHE A 298 7.35 -17.31 7.15
C PHE A 298 7.45 -18.16 8.42
N THR A 299 8.53 -18.92 8.55
CA THR A 299 8.80 -19.84 9.67
C THR A 299 10.15 -19.54 10.33
N GLY A 300 10.43 -20.23 11.44
CA GLY A 300 11.72 -20.15 12.12
C GLY A 300 11.86 -18.92 13.01
N GLY A 301 13.05 -18.75 13.59
CA GLY A 301 13.36 -17.63 14.47
C GLY A 301 13.45 -16.30 13.72
N PHE A 302 12.90 -15.24 14.30
CA PHE A 302 13.07 -13.91 13.74
C PHE A 302 14.53 -13.43 13.91
N PRO A 303 15.18 -12.94 12.85
CA PRO A 303 16.60 -12.58 12.90
C PRO A 303 16.86 -11.35 13.77
N GLY A 304 18.13 -11.15 14.15
CA GLY A 304 18.57 -9.97 14.88
C GLY A 304 18.42 -8.68 14.05
N LEU A 305 17.97 -7.62 14.72
CA LEU A 305 17.60 -6.32 14.13
C LEU A 305 18.57 -5.19 14.54
N GLU A 306 19.77 -5.49 15.05
CA GLU A 306 20.61 -4.48 15.70
C GLU A 306 20.99 -3.30 14.80
N LYS A 307 20.93 -3.46 13.47
CA LYS A 307 21.36 -2.46 12.48
C LYS A 307 20.25 -1.52 12.01
N PHE A 308 18.99 -1.82 12.26
CA PHE A 308 17.86 -1.06 11.73
C PHE A 308 17.50 0.13 12.63
N GLU A 309 18.49 0.96 12.96
CA GLU A 309 18.32 2.05 13.94
C GLU A 309 17.26 3.08 13.53
N ASN A 310 17.00 3.22 12.23
CA ASN A 310 16.01 4.13 11.65
C ASN A 310 14.60 3.52 11.54
N LEU A 311 14.41 2.26 11.90
CA LEU A 311 13.14 1.57 11.70
C LEU A 311 12.05 2.18 12.57
N THR A 312 10.96 2.59 11.93
CA THR A 312 9.79 3.21 12.58
C THR A 312 8.60 2.26 12.65
N ALA A 313 8.43 1.41 11.64
CA ALA A 313 7.34 0.45 11.55
C ALA A 313 7.88 -0.94 11.22
N LEU A 314 7.52 -1.91 12.06
CA LEU A 314 7.80 -3.33 11.87
C LEU A 314 6.49 -4.12 11.97
N ALA A 315 6.04 -4.66 10.84
CA ALA A 315 4.85 -5.50 10.75
C ALA A 315 5.22 -6.90 10.28
N ILE A 316 5.05 -7.88 11.16
CA ILE A 316 5.39 -9.30 10.95
C ILE A 316 4.25 -10.23 11.37
N GLN A 317 3.07 -9.67 11.66
CA GLN A 317 1.91 -10.42 12.13
C GLN A 317 1.41 -11.44 11.10
N GLN A 318 0.55 -12.38 11.52
CA GLN A 318 -0.05 -13.39 10.63
C GLN A 318 1.01 -14.18 9.85
N ASN A 319 1.91 -14.82 10.60
CA ASN A 319 2.98 -15.66 10.07
C ASN A 319 3.17 -16.89 10.98
N TYR A 320 4.18 -17.71 10.71
CA TYR A 320 4.53 -18.89 11.50
C TYR A 320 5.90 -18.72 12.20
N PHE A 321 6.31 -17.49 12.53
CA PHE A 321 7.57 -17.25 13.23
C PHE A 321 7.56 -17.92 14.60
N THR A 322 8.69 -18.53 14.96
CA THR A 322 8.90 -19.25 16.23
C THR A 322 10.05 -18.65 17.03
N GLY A 323 10.31 -19.20 18.22
CA GLY A 323 11.42 -18.77 19.06
C GLY A 323 11.10 -17.53 19.89
N GLN A 324 12.12 -16.95 20.51
CA GLN A 324 11.96 -15.80 21.40
C GLN A 324 12.00 -14.47 20.63
N ILE A 325 11.41 -13.43 21.21
CA ILE A 325 11.56 -12.06 20.72
C ILE A 325 13.06 -11.68 20.78
N PRO A 326 13.68 -11.26 19.67
CA PRO A 326 15.08 -10.85 19.69
C PRO A 326 15.30 -9.66 20.63
N HIS A 327 16.24 -9.77 21.57
CA HIS A 327 16.62 -8.65 22.45
C HIS A 327 17.09 -7.40 21.69
N SER A 328 17.53 -7.57 20.44
CA SER A 328 17.92 -6.47 19.56
C SER A 328 16.79 -5.52 19.20
N VAL A 329 15.51 -5.91 19.36
CA VAL A 329 14.36 -5.01 19.24
C VAL A 329 14.49 -3.81 20.19
N GLY A 330 15.07 -3.98 21.38
CA GLY A 330 15.33 -2.89 22.33
C GLY A 330 16.30 -1.81 21.84
N LYS A 331 17.05 -2.06 20.75
CA LYS A 331 17.94 -1.07 20.13
C LYS A 331 17.23 -0.16 19.13
N LEU A 332 16.00 -0.49 18.72
CA LEU A 332 15.25 0.23 17.69
C LEU A 332 14.62 1.51 18.28
N ARG A 333 15.44 2.50 18.65
CA ARG A 333 15.00 3.72 19.36
C ARG A 333 13.99 4.57 18.56
N GLN A 334 13.91 4.39 17.24
CA GLN A 334 12.95 5.06 16.37
C GLN A 334 11.62 4.32 16.20
N LEU A 335 11.52 3.09 16.72
CA LEU A 335 10.36 2.22 16.53
C LEU A 335 9.11 2.82 17.17
N GLN A 336 8.08 2.95 16.36
CA GLN A 336 6.79 3.54 16.72
C GLN A 336 5.68 2.49 16.71
N LEU A 337 5.72 1.61 15.72
CA LEU A 337 4.75 0.55 15.50
C LEU A 337 5.46 -0.80 15.42
N PHE A 338 5.08 -1.74 16.28
CA PHE A 338 5.53 -3.12 16.21
C PHE A 338 4.34 -4.08 16.31
N LEU A 339 4.07 -4.78 15.20
CA LEU A 339 2.99 -5.74 15.10
C LEU A 339 3.58 -7.13 14.84
N MET A 340 3.37 -8.05 15.77
CA MET A 340 3.85 -9.42 15.71
C MET A 340 2.80 -10.43 16.18
N ASN A 341 1.54 -10.02 16.24
CA ASN A 341 0.42 -10.88 16.59
C ASN A 341 0.23 -12.03 15.59
N ASP A 342 -0.54 -13.04 15.96
CA ASP A 342 -0.86 -14.19 15.11
C ASP A 342 0.41 -14.88 14.57
N ASN A 343 1.26 -15.34 15.51
CA ASN A 343 2.52 -16.04 15.24
C ASN A 343 2.71 -17.17 16.28
N MET A 344 3.89 -17.79 16.31
CA MET A 344 4.26 -18.84 17.28
C MET A 344 5.46 -18.43 18.15
N PHE A 345 5.63 -17.14 18.45
CA PHE A 345 6.69 -16.67 19.36
C PHE A 345 6.48 -17.20 20.78
N SER A 346 7.56 -17.63 21.43
CA SER A 346 7.58 -18.27 22.74
C SER A 346 8.60 -17.62 23.69
N GLY A 347 8.68 -18.13 24.92
CA GLY A 347 9.58 -17.61 25.95
C GLY A 347 8.98 -16.46 26.75
N GLU A 348 9.85 -15.76 27.46
CA GLU A 348 9.49 -14.60 28.28
C GLU A 348 9.37 -13.35 27.40
N ILE A 349 8.44 -12.46 27.75
CA ILE A 349 8.34 -11.15 27.12
C ILE A 349 9.42 -10.24 27.73
N PRO A 350 10.44 -9.82 26.95
CA PRO A 350 11.53 -9.03 27.51
C PRO A 350 11.06 -7.65 27.97
N ASP A 351 11.72 -7.09 28.98
CA ASP A 351 11.51 -5.72 29.48
C ASP A 351 12.06 -4.64 28.53
N ILE A 352 12.62 -5.04 27.38
CA ILE A 352 13.20 -4.16 26.35
C ILE A 352 12.20 -3.12 25.82
N PHE A 353 10.90 -3.41 25.85
CA PHE A 353 9.85 -2.50 25.35
C PHE A 353 9.67 -1.26 26.23
N ASP A 354 9.94 -1.36 27.53
CA ASP A 354 9.90 -0.21 28.45
C ASP A 354 10.98 0.84 28.08
N ASN A 355 11.99 0.45 27.29
CA ASN A 355 13.11 1.30 26.85
C ASN A 355 12.96 1.88 25.43
N LEU A 356 11.82 1.66 24.76
CA LEU A 356 11.55 2.18 23.41
C LEU A 356 10.76 3.50 23.49
N PRO A 357 11.42 4.67 23.35
CA PRO A 357 10.82 5.95 23.72
C PRO A 357 9.71 6.42 22.78
N LYS A 358 9.64 5.88 21.56
CA LYS A 358 8.67 6.29 20.53
C LYS A 358 7.57 5.26 20.28
N LEU A 359 7.63 4.09 20.93
CA LEU A 359 6.70 2.99 20.69
C LEU A 359 5.32 3.40 21.22
N PHE A 360 4.35 3.53 20.31
CA PHE A 360 2.96 3.85 20.66
C PHE A 360 2.00 2.71 20.34
N LYS A 361 2.35 1.81 19.42
CA LYS A 361 1.51 0.67 19.04
C LYS A 361 2.31 -0.62 19.07
N LEU A 362 1.88 -1.53 19.93
CA LEU A 362 2.48 -2.85 20.13
C LEU A 362 1.38 -3.91 20.15
N ARG A 363 1.44 -4.87 19.22
CA ARG A 363 0.51 -6.00 19.16
C ARG A 363 1.31 -7.29 19.14
N MET A 364 1.10 -8.13 20.16
CA MET A 364 1.75 -9.45 20.29
C MET A 364 0.77 -10.57 20.58
N ASP A 365 -0.53 -10.31 20.41
CA ASP A 365 -1.60 -11.25 20.67
C ASP A 365 -1.50 -12.52 19.82
N ASN A 366 -2.12 -13.61 20.29
CA ASN A 366 -2.11 -14.89 19.57
C ASN A 366 -0.69 -15.40 19.26
N ASN A 367 0.14 -15.45 20.31
CA ASN A 367 1.46 -16.11 20.36
C ASN A 367 1.49 -17.10 21.54
N ILE A 368 2.62 -17.79 21.76
CA ILE A 368 2.80 -18.82 22.80
C ILE A 368 3.74 -18.38 23.94
N PHE A 369 3.70 -17.10 24.32
CA PHE A 369 4.48 -16.55 25.45
C PHE A 369 4.11 -17.20 26.79
N GLY A 370 5.10 -17.30 27.68
CA GLY A 370 4.91 -17.83 29.04
C GLY A 370 4.73 -19.36 29.13
N TYR A 371 4.80 -20.08 28.00
CA TYR A 371 4.74 -21.54 27.97
C TYR A 371 6.13 -22.17 28.24
N GLN A 372 6.66 -21.94 29.44
CA GLN A 372 7.66 -22.82 30.04
C GLN A 372 6.95 -23.73 31.04
N ASP A 373 7.28 -25.03 31.01
CA ASP A 373 6.82 -26.04 31.96
C ASP A 373 6.94 -25.46 33.38
N CYS A 374 5.80 -25.17 34.02
CA CYS A 374 5.74 -24.38 35.25
C CYS A 374 6.25 -25.22 36.43
N GLY A 375 7.57 -25.34 36.55
CA GLY A 375 8.24 -25.82 37.74
C GLY A 375 8.08 -24.82 38.88
N ALA A 376 7.21 -25.16 39.84
CA ALA A 376 7.16 -24.72 41.24
C ALA A 376 7.16 -23.21 41.63
N ASN A 377 7.35 -22.25 40.74
CA ASN A 377 7.31 -20.81 41.08
C ASN A 377 6.36 -20.02 40.15
N THR A 378 5.08 -20.04 40.51
CA THR A 378 3.94 -19.57 39.70
C THR A 378 3.69 -18.06 39.72
N VAL A 379 4.24 -17.30 40.68
CA VAL A 379 3.83 -15.89 40.90
C VAL A 379 4.51 -14.90 39.93
N LEU A 380 5.75 -15.15 39.52
CA LEU A 380 6.50 -14.26 38.61
C LEU A 380 6.11 -14.41 37.14
N CYS A 381 5.72 -15.61 36.70
CA CYS A 381 5.24 -15.85 35.33
C CYS A 381 4.01 -15.01 34.96
N TRP A 382 3.17 -14.66 35.94
CA TRP A 382 1.86 -14.04 35.68
C TRP A 382 1.96 -12.52 35.51
N ALA A 383 2.85 -11.85 36.25
CA ALA A 383 3.00 -10.40 36.20
C ALA A 383 3.51 -9.87 34.84
N HIS A 384 4.34 -10.64 34.13
CA HIS A 384 4.84 -10.28 32.80
C HIS A 384 3.87 -10.67 31.67
N MET A 385 3.14 -11.78 31.82
CA MET A 385 2.17 -12.27 30.82
C MET A 385 0.92 -11.36 30.71
N LEU A 386 0.55 -10.67 31.80
CA LEU A 386 -0.60 -9.76 31.84
C LEU A 386 -0.31 -8.32 31.42
N LYS A 387 0.96 -7.87 31.42
CA LYS A 387 1.34 -6.54 30.91
C LYS A 387 1.03 -6.38 29.40
N TYR A 388 0.89 -7.49 28.67
CA TYR A 388 0.69 -7.54 27.22
C TYR A 388 -0.46 -8.50 26.81
N GLY A 389 -1.35 -8.81 27.75
CA GLY A 389 -2.23 -9.98 27.71
C GLY A 389 -3.29 -9.99 26.61
N LEU A 390 -3.06 -10.78 25.57
CA LEU A 390 -4.07 -11.27 24.64
C LEU A 390 -3.63 -12.64 24.07
N GLY A 391 -4.42 -13.70 24.29
CA GLY A 391 -4.33 -14.96 23.51
C GLY A 391 -3.97 -16.27 24.23
N GLY A 392 -3.73 -16.27 25.55
CA GLY A 392 -3.42 -17.51 26.29
C GLY A 392 -4.65 -18.41 26.55
N LYS A 393 -4.48 -19.74 26.55
CA LYS A 393 -5.49 -20.67 27.12
C LYS A 393 -5.58 -20.43 28.63
N VAL A 394 -6.80 -20.24 29.14
CA VAL A 394 -7.04 -20.01 30.57
C VAL A 394 -6.68 -21.27 31.36
N SER A 395 -5.83 -21.13 32.39
CA SER A 395 -5.39 -22.20 33.29
C SER A 395 -6.06 -22.08 34.66
N THR A 396 -6.32 -23.20 35.33
CA THR A 396 -6.90 -23.26 36.69
C THR A 396 -5.85 -23.35 37.80
N CYS A 397 -4.55 -23.34 37.48
CA CYS A 397 -3.46 -23.61 38.44
C CYS A 397 -3.07 -22.45 39.39
N GLY A 398 -3.78 -21.30 39.37
CA GLY A 398 -3.48 -20.11 40.17
C GLY A 398 -4.28 -20.01 41.48
N ASP A 399 -3.89 -19.11 42.38
CA ASP A 399 -4.71 -18.77 43.55
C ASP A 399 -5.79 -17.74 43.16
N VAL A 400 -7.03 -18.01 43.57
CA VAL A 400 -8.19 -17.22 43.10
C VAL A 400 -8.19 -15.78 43.61
N TYR A 401 -7.55 -15.51 44.75
CA TYR A 401 -7.49 -14.17 45.31
C TYR A 401 -6.58 -13.26 44.47
N SER A 402 -5.37 -13.71 44.15
CA SER A 402 -4.45 -12.99 43.26
C SER A 402 -5.05 -12.82 41.86
N PHE A 403 -5.75 -13.84 41.35
CA PHE A 403 -6.49 -13.72 40.08
C PHE A 403 -7.53 -12.59 40.14
N GLY A 404 -8.29 -12.49 41.24
CA GLY A 404 -9.26 -11.42 41.44
C GLY A 404 -8.62 -10.03 41.51
N ILE A 405 -7.52 -9.87 42.24
CA ILE A 405 -6.77 -8.60 42.32
C ILE A 405 -6.26 -8.18 40.94
N LEU A 406 -5.63 -9.11 40.20
CA LEU A 406 -5.16 -8.85 38.84
C LEU A 406 -6.29 -8.41 37.92
N LEU A 407 -7.44 -9.09 37.98
CA LEU A 407 -8.60 -8.71 37.18
C LEU A 407 -9.05 -7.27 37.47
N LEU A 408 -9.08 -6.89 38.74
CA LEU A 408 -9.41 -5.51 39.12
C LEU A 408 -8.35 -4.54 38.59
N GLU A 409 -7.06 -4.82 38.79
CA GLU A 409 -5.95 -3.97 38.32
C GLU A 409 -6.01 -3.67 36.81
N ILE A 410 -6.28 -4.69 35.98
CA ILE A 410 -6.36 -4.56 34.52
C ILE A 410 -7.42 -3.54 34.12
N PHE A 411 -8.63 -3.69 34.68
CA PHE A 411 -9.79 -2.93 34.20
C PHE A 411 -9.89 -1.53 34.79
N ILE A 412 -9.25 -1.27 35.93
CA ILE A 412 -9.23 0.06 36.57
C ILE A 412 -7.90 0.80 36.39
N ALA A 413 -6.88 0.12 35.86
CA ALA A 413 -5.51 0.61 35.69
C ALA A 413 -4.90 1.24 36.95
N LYS A 414 -5.11 0.61 38.11
CA LYS A 414 -4.54 1.02 39.42
C LYS A 414 -3.91 -0.17 40.11
N LYS A 415 -2.78 0.05 40.77
CA LYS A 415 -2.07 -0.99 41.53
C LYS A 415 -2.50 -0.97 43.00
N PRO A 416 -2.59 -2.10 43.69
CA PRO A 416 -2.86 -2.15 45.13
C PRO A 416 -1.87 -1.35 45.98
N THR A 417 -0.67 -1.12 45.44
CA THR A 417 0.41 -0.35 46.06
C THR A 417 0.38 1.14 45.73
N ASP A 418 -0.59 1.62 44.94
CA ASP A 418 -0.70 3.05 44.65
C ASP A 418 -0.98 3.82 45.94
N ARG A 419 -0.30 4.97 46.11
CA ARG A 419 -0.45 5.86 47.28
C ARG A 419 -1.89 6.27 47.57
N LEU A 420 -2.76 6.21 46.56
CA LEU A 420 -4.17 6.54 46.67
C LEU A 420 -4.96 5.55 47.56
N PHE A 421 -4.39 4.39 47.87
CA PHE A 421 -4.95 3.39 48.77
C PHE A 421 -4.30 3.40 50.16
N GLU A 422 -3.54 4.44 50.54
CA GLU A 422 -3.03 4.55 51.92
C GLU A 422 -4.20 4.71 52.91
N GLY A 423 -4.57 3.61 53.59
CA GLY A 423 -5.71 3.54 54.53
C GLY A 423 -6.94 2.80 54.02
N SER A 424 -6.91 2.25 52.80
CA SER A 424 -7.95 1.37 52.23
C SER A 424 -7.31 0.32 51.31
N SER A 425 -8.06 -0.63 50.76
CA SER A 425 -7.54 -1.53 49.71
C SER A 425 -8.14 -1.23 48.33
N LEU A 426 -7.50 -1.77 47.29
CA LEU A 426 -8.06 -1.80 45.92
C LEU A 426 -9.48 -2.39 45.93
N VAL A 427 -9.68 -3.46 46.70
CA VAL A 427 -10.95 -4.18 46.83
C VAL A 427 -11.99 -3.31 47.50
N ASP A 428 -11.64 -2.57 48.56
CA ASP A 428 -12.55 -1.64 49.25
C ASP A 428 -13.01 -0.51 48.32
N PHE A 429 -12.06 0.06 47.55
CA PHE A 429 -12.33 1.11 46.58
C PHE A 429 -13.29 0.67 45.48
N VAL A 430 -13.07 -0.53 44.93
CA VAL A 430 -13.94 -1.10 43.89
C VAL A 430 -15.31 -1.48 44.47
N SER A 431 -15.34 -2.08 45.67
CA SER A 431 -16.57 -2.48 46.35
C SER A 431 -17.48 -1.29 46.63
N ALA A 432 -16.92 -0.15 47.04
CA ALA A 432 -17.67 1.08 47.28
C ALA A 432 -18.34 1.64 46.01
N LYS A 433 -17.89 1.24 44.81
CA LYS A 433 -18.35 1.75 43.52
C LYS A 433 -18.96 0.67 42.62
N GLN A 434 -19.28 -0.51 43.18
CA GLN A 434 -19.78 -1.66 42.41
C GLN A 434 -21.09 -1.39 41.63
N GLN A 435 -21.89 -0.39 42.04
CA GLN A 435 -23.11 0.00 41.30
C GLN A 435 -22.85 0.95 40.12
N ASN A 436 -21.71 1.64 40.10
CA ASN A 436 -21.33 2.60 39.05
C ASN A 436 -19.95 2.24 38.49
N VAL A 437 -19.82 1.05 37.91
CA VAL A 437 -18.54 0.50 37.43
C VAL A 437 -17.90 1.41 36.36
N THR A 438 -18.68 2.12 35.56
CA THR A 438 -18.18 3.07 34.55
C THR A 438 -17.29 4.17 35.13
N ASP A 439 -17.43 4.51 36.41
CA ASP A 439 -16.69 5.60 37.06
C ASP A 439 -15.29 5.17 37.56
N ILE A 440 -14.99 3.87 37.50
CA ILE A 440 -13.71 3.29 37.97
C ILE A 440 -12.91 2.61 36.87
N ILE A 441 -13.54 2.29 35.74
CA ILE A 441 -12.88 1.66 34.60
C ILE A 441 -11.89 2.65 33.97
N ASP A 442 -10.77 2.11 33.48
CA ASP A 442 -9.76 2.88 32.75
C ASP A 442 -10.40 3.58 31.52
N PRO A 443 -10.39 4.92 31.45
CA PRO A 443 -10.90 5.66 30.31
C PRO A 443 -10.23 5.29 28.97
N LEU A 444 -9.02 4.73 28.99
CA LEU A 444 -8.32 4.29 27.79
C LEU A 444 -9.02 3.11 27.09
N LEU A 445 -9.78 2.28 27.82
CA LEU A 445 -10.55 1.17 27.24
C LEU A 445 -11.68 1.64 26.30
N PHE A 446 -12.06 2.92 26.35
CA PHE A 446 -13.11 3.51 25.52
C PHE A 446 -12.57 4.55 24.51
N LYS A 447 -11.26 4.82 24.50
CA LYS A 447 -10.66 5.89 23.69
C LYS A 447 -10.33 5.48 22.26
N ASP A 448 -10.30 4.19 21.96
CA ASP A 448 -10.06 3.70 20.60
C ASP A 448 -11.36 3.74 19.79
N ASN A 449 -11.54 4.85 19.07
CA ASN A 449 -12.43 4.97 17.91
C ASN A 449 -11.95 4.14 16.70
N ASP A 450 -11.24 3.03 16.90
CA ASP A 450 -10.77 2.15 15.81
C ASP A 450 -11.82 1.08 15.47
N PHE A 451 -13.01 1.54 15.07
CA PHE A 451 -13.99 0.72 14.34
C PHE A 451 -13.81 0.79 12.81
N SER A 452 -12.64 1.26 12.35
CA SER A 452 -12.31 1.45 10.93
C SER A 452 -11.52 0.29 10.30
N ILE A 453 -11.12 -0.74 11.06
CA ILE A 453 -10.29 -1.85 10.55
C ILE A 453 -11.10 -3.12 10.22
N TYR A 454 -12.43 -3.12 10.38
CA TYR A 454 -13.30 -4.22 9.92
C TYR A 454 -14.30 -3.85 8.81
N SER A 455 -14.18 -2.68 8.17
CA SER A 455 -14.96 -2.37 6.96
C SER A 455 -14.11 -2.52 5.70
N ILE A 456 -13.79 -3.75 5.33
CA ILE A 456 -13.64 -4.12 3.92
C ILE A 456 -14.72 -5.16 3.60
N SER A 457 -15.53 -4.83 2.60
CA SER A 457 -16.63 -5.60 1.99
C SER A 457 -17.98 -5.59 2.74
N THR A 458 -18.78 -4.57 2.49
CA THR A 458 -20.01 -4.69 1.68
C THR A 458 -20.58 -3.30 1.44
N GLY A 459 -20.92 -3.01 0.18
CA GLY A 459 -21.49 -1.74 -0.22
C GLY A 459 -22.93 -1.54 0.29
N GLY A 460 -23.32 -0.27 0.43
CA GLY A 460 -24.71 0.14 0.62
C GLY A 460 -24.87 1.06 1.83
N GLY A 461 -25.08 2.36 1.58
CA GLY A 461 -25.43 3.31 2.63
C GLY A 461 -26.81 3.07 3.21
N ASN A 462 -26.96 3.34 4.52
CA ASN A 462 -28.07 4.07 5.15
C ASN A 462 -28.08 3.85 6.68
N ASN A 463 -28.05 4.95 7.45
CA ASN A 463 -28.67 5.22 8.76
C ASN A 463 -28.78 4.15 9.89
N SER A 464 -28.18 2.95 9.81
CA SER A 464 -28.17 1.93 10.88
C SER A 464 -26.98 2.05 11.85
N ALA A 465 -25.88 2.68 11.42
CA ALA A 465 -24.61 2.70 12.16
C ALA A 465 -24.69 3.35 13.56
N ASN A 466 -25.60 4.31 13.76
CA ASN A 466 -25.75 4.98 15.06
C ASN A 466 -26.45 4.10 16.12
N ASN A 467 -27.30 3.15 15.70
CA ASN A 467 -27.96 2.20 16.60
C ASN A 467 -27.04 1.03 16.96
N GLU A 468 -26.16 0.60 16.06
CA GLU A 468 -25.19 -0.47 16.34
C GLU A 468 -24.07 0.00 17.26
N SER A 469 -23.53 1.21 17.05
CA SER A 469 -22.50 1.80 17.91
C SER A 469 -22.96 1.99 19.35
N SER A 470 -24.19 2.48 19.55
CA SER A 470 -24.78 2.65 20.89
C SER A 470 -25.11 1.32 21.59
N ASN A 471 -25.55 0.31 20.83
CA ASN A 471 -25.79 -1.03 21.37
C ASN A 471 -24.46 -1.72 21.77
N TRP A 472 -23.42 -1.58 20.95
CA TRP A 472 -22.09 -2.11 21.22
C TRP A 472 -21.47 -1.51 22.50
N GLN A 473 -21.56 -0.19 22.66
CA GLN A 473 -21.09 0.50 23.87
C GLN A 473 -21.81 0.01 25.14
N ARG A 474 -23.12 -0.23 25.06
CA ARG A 474 -23.89 -0.78 26.18
C ARG A 474 -23.44 -2.18 26.56
N ARG A 475 -23.22 -3.07 25.56
CA ARG A 475 -22.75 -4.44 25.77
C ARG A 475 -21.36 -4.51 26.39
N ILE A 476 -20.45 -3.64 25.96
CA ILE A 476 -19.12 -3.53 26.60
C ILE A 476 -19.26 -3.10 28.06
N GLY A 477 -20.13 -2.11 28.35
CA GLY A 477 -20.39 -1.68 29.73
C GLY A 477 -20.91 -2.82 30.63
N GLU A 478 -21.86 -3.62 30.13
CA GLU A 478 -22.41 -4.79 30.83
C GLU A 478 -21.35 -5.89 31.04
N CYS A 479 -20.47 -6.11 30.06
CA CYS A 479 -19.35 -7.05 30.13
C CYS A 479 -18.34 -6.62 31.21
N LEU A 480 -17.92 -5.36 31.20
CA LEU A 480 -16.97 -4.81 32.17
C LEU A 480 -17.54 -4.85 33.61
N ALA A 481 -18.82 -4.54 33.78
CA ALA A 481 -19.49 -4.68 35.08
C ALA A 481 -19.48 -6.13 35.59
N SER A 482 -19.70 -7.09 34.69
CA SER A 482 -19.67 -8.52 35.01
C SER A 482 -18.26 -9.00 35.40
N LEU A 483 -17.23 -8.50 34.72
CA LEU A 483 -15.83 -8.76 35.05
C LEU A 483 -15.46 -8.20 36.42
N ILE A 484 -15.76 -6.93 36.70
CA ILE A 484 -15.48 -6.33 38.01
C ILE A 484 -16.20 -7.07 39.14
N LYS A 485 -17.45 -7.47 38.95
CA LYS A 485 -18.20 -8.27 39.93
C LYS A 485 -17.57 -9.65 40.15
N MET A 486 -17.04 -10.27 39.10
CA MET A 486 -16.29 -11.52 39.21
C MET A 486 -14.99 -11.31 39.98
N GLY A 487 -14.24 -10.24 39.71
CA GLY A 487 -13.03 -9.86 40.45
C GLY A 487 -13.29 -9.74 41.95
N LEU A 488 -14.34 -8.98 42.33
CA LEU A 488 -14.78 -8.86 43.73
C LEU A 488 -15.17 -10.20 44.38
N SER A 489 -15.80 -11.09 43.61
CA SER A 489 -16.17 -12.44 44.09
C SER A 489 -14.94 -13.34 44.30
N CYS A 490 -13.86 -13.09 43.55
CA CYS A 490 -12.59 -13.80 43.71
C CYS A 490 -11.79 -13.25 44.90
N THR A 491 -11.97 -11.96 45.24
CA THR A 491 -11.28 -11.27 46.34
C THR A 491 -12.11 -11.15 47.62
N ALA A 492 -13.12 -11.99 47.84
CA ALA A 492 -13.92 -11.97 49.06
C ALA A 492 -13.04 -12.16 50.31
N ASP A 493 -13.38 -11.48 51.42
CA ASP A 493 -12.54 -11.46 52.63
C ASP A 493 -12.29 -12.88 53.18
N LEU A 494 -13.34 -13.68 53.27
CA LEU A 494 -13.26 -15.05 53.78
C LEU A 494 -12.97 -16.04 52.63
N PRO A 495 -11.95 -16.92 52.77
CA PRO A 495 -11.60 -17.88 51.73
C PRO A 495 -12.75 -18.78 51.25
N LYS A 496 -13.69 -19.13 52.15
CA LYS A 496 -14.86 -19.95 51.85
C LYS A 496 -15.90 -19.27 50.95
N ASP A 497 -15.88 -17.94 50.89
CA ASP A 497 -16.82 -17.12 50.11
C ASP A 497 -16.22 -16.72 48.76
N ARG A 498 -14.94 -17.04 48.53
CA ARG A 498 -14.25 -16.84 47.24
C ARG A 498 -14.68 -17.92 46.26
N LEU A 499 -14.80 -17.54 44.99
CA LEU A 499 -14.94 -18.52 43.92
C LEU A 499 -13.75 -19.47 43.90
N THR A 500 -13.96 -20.70 43.45
CA THR A 500 -12.86 -21.56 43.00
C THR A 500 -12.37 -21.10 41.62
N MET A 501 -11.12 -21.44 41.25
CA MET A 501 -10.60 -21.14 39.91
C MET A 501 -11.46 -21.75 38.79
N THR A 502 -12.08 -22.90 39.03
CA THR A 502 -12.99 -23.55 38.08
C THR A 502 -14.28 -22.75 37.89
N GLU A 503 -14.85 -22.21 38.97
CA GLU A 503 -16.04 -21.36 38.91
C GLU A 503 -15.73 -20.00 38.28
N ALA A 504 -14.57 -19.42 38.59
CA ALA A 504 -14.09 -18.19 37.96
C ALA A 504 -13.90 -18.38 36.44
N LEU A 505 -13.29 -19.50 36.02
CA LEU A 505 -13.17 -19.87 34.60
C LEU A 505 -14.53 -20.01 33.92
N THR A 506 -15.47 -20.70 34.57
CA THR A 506 -16.83 -20.89 34.02
C THR A 506 -17.51 -19.55 33.79
N LYS A 507 -17.46 -18.65 34.78
CA LYS A 507 -18.03 -17.30 34.66
C LYS A 507 -17.34 -16.47 33.58
N LEU A 508 -16.01 -16.55 33.47
CA LEU A 508 -15.27 -15.82 32.43
C LEU A 508 -15.65 -16.31 31.02
N LEU A 509 -15.85 -17.62 30.84
CA LEU A 509 -16.32 -18.20 29.58
C LEU A 509 -17.75 -17.77 29.25
N ASP A 510 -18.63 -17.68 30.25
CA ASP A 510 -20.00 -17.19 30.05
C ASP A 510 -20.05 -15.70 29.70
N ILE A 511 -19.22 -14.87 30.34
CA ILE A 511 -19.05 -13.45 30.00
C ILE A 511 -18.54 -13.32 28.56
N ARG A 512 -17.52 -14.09 28.19
CA ARG A 512 -17.00 -14.13 26.82
C ARG A 512 -18.07 -14.55 25.82
N ARG A 513 -18.87 -15.57 26.14
CA ARG A 513 -19.96 -16.04 25.27
C ARG A 513 -21.02 -14.96 25.07
N SER A 514 -21.43 -14.27 26.13
CA SER A 514 -22.40 -13.15 26.05
C SER A 514 -21.88 -11.97 25.22
N LEU A 515 -20.57 -11.73 25.22
CA LEU A 515 -19.94 -10.71 24.38
C LEU A 515 -19.84 -11.14 22.90
N LEU A 516 -19.57 -12.42 22.64
CA LEU A 516 -19.30 -12.97 21.29
C LEU A 516 -20.53 -13.56 20.57
N GLU A 517 -21.62 -13.87 21.27
CA GLU A 517 -22.87 -14.29 20.64
C GLU A 517 -23.48 -13.10 19.87
N LEU A 518 -23.24 -13.15 18.57
CA LEU A 518 -24.05 -12.65 17.46
C LEU A 518 -24.44 -13.86 16.62
#